data_AF-A0A897N2F6-F1
#
_entry.id   AF-A0A897N2F6-F1
#
_cell.length_a   1.000
_cell.length_b   1.000
_cell.length_c   1.000
_cell.angle_alpha   90.00
_cell.angle_beta   90.00
_cell.angle_gamma   90.00
#
_symmetry.space_group_name_H-M   'P 1'
#
loop_
_entity.id
_entity.type
_entity.pdbx_description
1 polymer ?
#
loop_
_entity_poly.entity_id
_entity_poly.type
_entity_poly.pdbx_seq_one_letter_code
_entity_poly.pdbx_strand_id
1 'polypeptide(L)'
;MTCKLTQVTLHFLRSGIKIRPYDLSTQSERNQFNHAKAEISRKAGELLASRGLAAEPVHVIFGETVQDRYIFPEDGVSLGGDRANIELYDSLKVLDRGVASANFDDSSLREIIEFIIDERDDPEGVITGIVHPDEETQGSETLSADAFLDKNTPLPDFKIKQINFDYREFLAKAALGKVGIQLPSGGLHIKEESPLSALLRTQDLFQIDSWVDADGRFHYESRSVVDTETFLISADLRRYALTEYNVIVSSGKVSRVHYTSSLKYKIIDASFEVDDLLFPIKYLYKESGARTVSPNGVSAHGVASIDIPNGHSISPDPPKNIHGPQALEAAATRRLLAEHLDNKSGNIVINGVASEDKARLTNMHVGDYVFVFDDLPEKCVRDVDGGFFLITSVQHKINSREGWKIIAEVGSIPLGAIETDSWIYDESENEKYDTLELYYNDNGSEERWKLFGENQFIGE
;
A
#
# COMPACT_ATOMS: atom_id res chain seq x y z
N MET A 1 -8.72 19.08 38.73
CA MET A 1 -9.36 18.90 37.40
C MET A 1 -8.86 17.58 36.84
N THR A 2 -9.70 16.56 36.79
CA THR A 2 -9.37 15.29 36.13
C THR A 2 -9.32 15.55 34.63
N CYS A 3 -8.12 15.49 34.04
CA CYS A 3 -7.97 15.45 32.59
C CYS A 3 -8.88 14.33 32.07
N LYS A 4 -9.92 14.70 31.32
CA LYS A 4 -10.66 13.72 30.52
C LYS A 4 -9.66 13.27 29.44
N LEU A 5 -8.97 12.16 29.69
CA LEU A 5 -8.33 11.40 28.61
C LEU A 5 -9.35 11.28 27.48
N THR A 6 -8.89 11.44 26.24
CA THR A 6 -9.68 11.14 25.04
C THR A 6 -10.37 9.80 25.30
N GLN A 7 -11.71 9.80 25.36
CA GLN A 7 -12.44 8.61 25.79
C GLN A 7 -12.29 7.56 24.72
N VAL A 8 -11.42 6.60 24.96
CA VAL A 8 -11.22 5.50 24.03
C VAL A 8 -12.18 4.39 24.38
N THR A 9 -12.82 3.84 23.34
CA THR A 9 -13.81 2.79 23.49
C THR A 9 -13.53 1.70 22.45
N LEU A 10 -13.49 0.46 22.92
CA LEU A 10 -13.59 -0.72 22.07
C LEU A 10 -15.05 -1.08 21.93
N HIS A 11 -15.57 -1.13 20.70
CA HIS A 11 -16.95 -1.47 20.41
C HIS A 11 -17.01 -2.75 19.57
N PHE A 12 -17.42 -3.83 20.21
CA PHE A 12 -17.62 -5.15 19.61
C PHE A 12 -18.99 -5.15 18.92
N LEU A 13 -19.00 -5.16 17.60
CA LEU A 13 -20.18 -4.76 16.82
C LEU A 13 -21.31 -5.79 16.86
N ARG A 14 -20.98 -7.08 17.01
CA ARG A 14 -21.96 -8.18 16.98
C ARG A 14 -22.53 -8.44 18.35
N SER A 15 -21.67 -8.58 19.35
CA SER A 15 -22.08 -8.73 20.75
C SER A 15 -22.64 -7.44 21.37
N GLY A 16 -22.38 -6.28 20.76
CA GLY A 16 -22.76 -4.95 21.26
C GLY A 16 -21.99 -4.52 22.51
N ILE A 17 -20.92 -5.23 22.86
CA ILE A 17 -20.12 -4.96 24.05
C ILE A 17 -19.29 -3.69 23.83
N LYS A 18 -19.33 -2.77 24.80
CA LYS A 18 -18.53 -1.54 24.80
C LYS A 18 -17.63 -1.51 26.02
N ILE A 19 -16.33 -1.41 25.80
CA ILE A 19 -15.32 -1.44 26.84
C ILE A 19 -14.44 -0.21 26.74
N ARG A 20 -14.15 0.40 27.89
CA ARG A 20 -13.17 1.48 28.01
C ARG A 20 -11.87 0.90 28.56
N PRO A 21 -10.79 0.84 27.77
CA PRO A 21 -9.52 0.36 28.25
C PRO A 21 -8.87 1.38 29.20
N TYR A 22 -8.02 0.88 30.09
CA TYR A 22 -7.10 1.70 30.87
C TYR A 22 -5.97 2.21 30.00
N ASP A 23 -5.38 1.29 29.24
CA ASP A 23 -4.29 1.54 28.30
C ASP A 23 -4.62 0.85 26.96
N LEU A 24 -4.27 1.48 25.84
CA LEU A 24 -4.43 0.96 24.49
C LEU A 24 -3.17 1.23 23.68
N SER A 25 -2.72 0.23 22.91
CA SER A 25 -1.73 0.42 21.85
C SER A 25 -2.32 -0.12 20.54
N THR A 26 -2.37 0.71 19.49
CA THR A 26 -2.58 0.25 18.12
C THR A 26 -1.29 0.40 17.34
N GLN A 27 -1.05 -0.48 16.37
CA GLN A 27 0.08 -0.42 15.46
C GLN A 27 -0.40 -0.78 14.06
N SER A 28 -0.06 0.07 13.10
CA SER A 28 -0.19 -0.18 11.67
C SER A 28 1.18 0.02 11.05
N GLU A 29 1.59 -0.89 10.18
CA GLU A 29 2.91 -0.83 9.52
C GLU A 29 2.76 -1.34 8.09
N ARG A 30 3.52 -0.71 7.17
CA ARG A 30 3.55 -1.13 5.78
C ARG A 30 3.99 -2.59 5.68
N ASN A 31 3.25 -3.40 4.92
CA ASN A 31 3.51 -4.82 4.71
C ASN A 31 3.38 -5.70 5.96
N GLN A 32 2.79 -5.20 7.05
CA GLN A 32 2.48 -6.00 8.24
C GLN A 32 1.00 -5.87 8.61
N PHE A 33 0.48 -6.86 9.33
CA PHE A 33 -0.88 -6.81 9.85
C PHE A 33 -1.01 -5.76 10.94
N ASN A 34 -2.09 -4.99 10.89
CA ASN A 34 -2.49 -4.11 11.98
C ASN A 34 -2.74 -4.93 13.25
N HIS A 35 -2.40 -4.36 14.40
CA HIS A 35 -2.59 -5.00 15.70
C HIS A 35 -3.02 -3.99 16.75
N ALA A 36 -3.96 -4.36 17.63
CA ALA A 36 -4.27 -3.57 18.82
C ALA A 36 -4.19 -4.41 20.11
N LYS A 37 -3.58 -3.84 21.17
CA LYS A 37 -3.52 -4.41 22.52
C LYS A 37 -4.15 -3.45 23.50
N ALA A 38 -5.04 -3.96 24.34
CA ALA A 38 -5.72 -3.15 25.34
C ALA A 38 -5.69 -3.81 26.71
N GLU A 39 -5.45 -3.01 27.75
CA GLU A 39 -5.57 -3.44 29.13
C GLU A 39 -6.90 -2.97 29.72
N ILE A 40 -7.67 -3.88 30.29
CA ILE A 40 -9.03 -3.64 30.78
C ILE A 40 -9.23 -4.23 32.18
N SER A 41 -10.37 -3.92 32.80
CA SER A 41 -10.76 -4.55 34.06
C SER A 41 -10.98 -6.06 33.88
N ARG A 42 -10.64 -6.87 34.89
CA ARG A 42 -10.91 -8.31 34.87
C ARG A 42 -12.38 -8.63 34.55
N LYS A 43 -13.32 -7.90 35.16
CA LYS A 43 -14.77 -8.09 34.93
C LYS A 43 -15.18 -7.89 33.47
N ALA A 44 -14.57 -6.92 32.78
CA ALA A 44 -14.79 -6.73 31.35
C ALA A 44 -14.18 -7.87 30.53
N GLY A 45 -13.04 -8.43 30.95
CA GLY A 45 -12.42 -9.59 30.31
C GLY A 45 -13.29 -10.84 30.47
N GLU A 46 -13.83 -11.08 31.66
CA GLU A 46 -14.77 -12.18 31.93
C GLU A 46 -16.08 -12.04 31.12
N LEU A 47 -16.54 -10.80 30.92
CA LEU A 47 -17.68 -10.51 30.05
C LEU A 47 -17.38 -10.89 28.59
N LEU A 48 -16.22 -10.49 28.06
CA LEU A 48 -15.81 -10.87 26.71
C LEU A 48 -15.58 -12.36 26.56
N ALA A 49 -14.92 -13.01 27.52
CA ALA A 49 -14.69 -14.46 27.46
C ALA A 49 -15.99 -15.27 27.49
N SER A 50 -17.08 -14.71 28.02
CA SER A 50 -18.37 -15.41 28.12
C SER A 50 -19.38 -15.02 27.04
N ARG A 51 -19.24 -13.86 26.41
CA ARG A 51 -20.23 -13.31 25.46
C ARG A 51 -19.64 -12.75 24.17
N GLY A 52 -18.33 -12.56 24.10
CA GLY A 52 -17.64 -12.19 22.87
C GLY A 52 -17.77 -13.31 21.86
N LEU A 53 -17.87 -12.93 20.60
CA LEU A 53 -18.00 -13.84 19.48
C LEU A 53 -16.65 -13.92 18.77
N ALA A 54 -16.15 -15.13 18.56
CA ALA A 54 -14.91 -15.31 17.82
C ALA A 54 -15.06 -14.76 16.40
N ALA A 55 -14.06 -14.02 15.93
CA ALA A 55 -14.07 -13.28 14.67
C ALA A 55 -15.09 -12.14 14.56
N GLU A 56 -15.65 -11.62 15.66
CA GLU A 56 -16.48 -10.43 15.52
C GLU A 56 -15.65 -9.17 15.20
N PRO A 57 -16.18 -8.27 14.36
CA PRO A 57 -15.56 -6.98 14.12
C PRO A 57 -15.62 -6.08 15.36
N VAL A 58 -14.53 -5.35 15.60
CA VAL A 58 -14.34 -4.44 16.73
C VAL A 58 -13.87 -3.09 16.22
N HIS A 59 -14.61 -2.03 16.55
CA HIS A 59 -14.15 -0.66 16.32
C HIS A 59 -13.30 -0.17 17.49
N VAL A 60 -12.15 0.41 17.17
CA VAL A 60 -11.39 1.23 18.10
C VAL A 60 -11.79 2.68 17.88
N ILE A 61 -12.36 3.31 18.90
CA ILE A 61 -12.96 4.65 18.79
C ILE A 61 -12.22 5.60 19.72
N PHE A 62 -11.74 6.73 19.20
CA PHE A 62 -11.12 7.81 19.96
C PHE A 62 -12.10 9.00 20.02
N GLY A 63 -12.77 9.17 21.16
CA GLY A 63 -13.82 10.17 21.27
C GLY A 63 -15.03 9.79 20.40
N GLU A 64 -15.22 10.50 19.30
CA GLU A 64 -16.33 10.27 18.34
C GLU A 64 -15.84 9.70 17.01
N THR A 65 -14.53 9.58 16.83
CA THR A 65 -13.92 9.13 15.57
C THR A 65 -13.54 7.66 15.67
N VAL A 66 -13.99 6.85 14.71
CA VAL A 66 -13.53 5.47 14.55
C VAL A 66 -12.14 5.52 13.93
N GLN A 67 -11.14 4.99 14.63
CA GLN A 67 -9.76 4.94 14.13
C GLN A 67 -9.62 3.84 13.08
N ASP A 68 -10.02 2.62 13.43
CA ASP A 68 -9.89 1.46 12.56
C ASP A 68 -10.81 0.33 13.05
N ARG A 69 -10.97 -0.68 12.20
CA ARG A 69 -11.75 -1.89 12.43
C ARG A 69 -10.81 -3.10 12.51
N TYR A 70 -10.93 -3.82 13.62
CA TYR A 70 -10.15 -5.02 13.92
C TYR A 70 -11.06 -6.25 14.03
N ILE A 71 -10.44 -7.42 14.07
CA ILE A 71 -11.11 -8.69 14.38
C ILE A 71 -10.75 -9.15 15.80
N PHE A 72 -11.75 -9.63 16.54
CA PHE A 72 -11.55 -10.26 17.85
C PHE A 72 -11.27 -11.77 17.69
N PRO A 73 -10.05 -12.26 17.99
CA PRO A 73 -9.74 -13.69 17.89
C PRO A 73 -10.36 -14.47 19.06
N GLU A 74 -10.53 -15.79 18.89
CA GLU A 74 -11.16 -16.68 19.89
C GLU A 74 -10.42 -16.69 21.23
N ASP A 75 -9.09 -16.63 21.19
CA ASP A 75 -8.19 -16.56 22.34
C ASP A 75 -7.73 -15.13 22.66
N GLY A 76 -8.43 -14.11 22.13
CA GLY A 76 -8.06 -12.71 22.25
C GLY A 76 -8.15 -12.11 23.64
N VAL A 77 -8.56 -12.86 24.67
CA VAL A 77 -8.63 -12.40 26.06
C VAL A 77 -7.74 -13.25 26.96
N SER A 78 -6.81 -12.58 27.64
CA SER A 78 -5.98 -13.16 28.69
C SER A 78 -6.34 -12.55 30.05
N LEU A 79 -6.88 -13.36 30.96
CA LEU A 79 -7.24 -12.93 32.32
C LEU A 79 -6.02 -13.02 33.24
N GLY A 80 -5.69 -11.94 33.95
CA GLY A 80 -4.53 -11.90 34.85
C GLY A 80 -4.77 -11.05 36.11
N GLY A 81 -4.65 -11.63 37.31
CA GLY A 81 -4.87 -10.91 38.57
C GLY A 81 -6.18 -10.11 38.55
N ASP A 82 -6.10 -8.80 38.78
CA ASP A 82 -7.23 -7.86 38.78
C ASP A 82 -7.53 -7.22 37.41
N ARG A 83 -6.80 -7.61 36.36
CA ARG A 83 -6.86 -7.03 35.02
C ARG A 83 -7.06 -8.12 33.96
N ALA A 84 -7.30 -7.68 32.73
CA ALA A 84 -7.29 -8.55 31.56
C ALA A 84 -6.66 -7.82 30.38
N ASN A 85 -5.99 -8.57 29.52
CA ASN A 85 -5.46 -8.08 28.25
C ASN A 85 -6.36 -8.56 27.12
N ILE A 86 -6.64 -7.66 26.18
CA ILE A 86 -7.30 -7.96 24.93
C ILE A 86 -6.28 -7.78 23.81
N GLU A 87 -6.25 -8.73 22.89
CA GLU A 87 -5.54 -8.64 21.61
C GLU A 87 -6.57 -8.62 20.48
N LEU A 88 -6.42 -7.69 19.54
CA LEU A 88 -7.24 -7.56 18.35
C LEU A 88 -6.30 -7.59 17.14
N TYR A 89 -6.72 -8.26 16.07
CA TYR A 89 -5.92 -8.42 14.86
C TYR A 89 -6.49 -7.63 13.70
N ASP A 90 -5.69 -7.46 12.66
CA ASP A 90 -6.11 -6.91 11.38
C ASP A 90 -7.35 -7.62 10.85
N SER A 91 -8.30 -6.87 10.31
CA SER A 91 -9.50 -7.43 9.68
C SER A 91 -9.19 -8.40 8.54
N LEU A 92 -8.05 -8.24 7.84
CA LEU A 92 -7.57 -9.19 6.83
C LEU A 92 -7.33 -10.60 7.39
N LYS A 93 -7.12 -10.75 8.70
CA LYS A 93 -6.98 -12.06 9.35
C LYS A 93 -8.23 -12.92 9.28
N VAL A 94 -9.40 -12.37 8.94
CA VAL A 94 -10.58 -13.20 8.64
C VAL A 94 -10.34 -14.11 7.43
N LEU A 95 -9.47 -13.70 6.50
CA LEU A 95 -9.12 -14.44 5.28
C LEU A 95 -8.23 -15.67 5.56
N ASP A 96 -7.73 -15.85 6.80
CA ASP A 96 -7.12 -17.13 7.21
C ASP A 96 -8.17 -18.27 7.26
N ARG A 97 -9.47 -17.94 7.16
CA ARG A 97 -10.59 -18.88 7.19
C ARG A 97 -11.23 -19.03 5.81
N GLY A 98 -11.51 -20.27 5.42
CA GLY A 98 -11.99 -20.62 4.09
C GLY A 98 -10.92 -21.40 3.31
N VAL A 99 -11.31 -21.88 2.12
CA VAL A 99 -10.41 -22.61 1.22
C VAL A 99 -10.66 -22.14 -0.20
N ALA A 100 -9.70 -21.45 -0.78
CA ALA A 100 -9.76 -20.99 -2.16
C ALA A 100 -9.10 -22.02 -3.09
N SER A 101 -9.76 -22.31 -4.22
CA SER A 101 -9.22 -23.18 -5.26
C SER A 101 -9.76 -22.79 -6.63
N ALA A 102 -8.90 -22.23 -7.48
CA ALA A 102 -9.23 -21.79 -8.83
C ALA A 102 -8.00 -21.69 -9.71
N ASN A 103 -8.21 -21.81 -11.01
CA ASN A 103 -7.21 -21.52 -12.02
C ASN A 103 -7.69 -20.33 -12.83
N PHE A 104 -6.92 -19.25 -12.76
CA PHE A 104 -7.09 -18.08 -13.59
C PHE A 104 -6.03 -18.15 -14.69
N ASP A 105 -6.44 -18.16 -15.95
CA ASP A 105 -5.51 -18.16 -17.10
C ASP A 105 -5.49 -16.79 -17.80
N ASP A 106 -6.65 -16.15 -17.93
CA ASP A 106 -6.85 -14.78 -18.44
C ASP A 106 -7.97 -14.09 -17.66
N SER A 107 -7.65 -13.70 -16.42
CA SER A 107 -8.61 -13.02 -15.55
C SER A 107 -8.04 -11.69 -15.06
N SER A 108 -8.93 -10.72 -14.95
CA SER A 108 -8.59 -9.42 -14.38
C SER A 108 -8.26 -9.56 -12.90
N LEU A 109 -7.42 -8.66 -12.37
CA LEU A 109 -7.18 -8.60 -10.92
C LEU A 109 -8.50 -8.49 -10.13
N ARG A 110 -9.47 -7.74 -10.68
CA ARG A 110 -10.80 -7.60 -10.09
C ARG A 110 -11.46 -8.95 -9.86
N GLU A 111 -11.54 -9.79 -10.90
CA GLU A 111 -12.14 -11.12 -10.81
C GLU A 111 -11.39 -12.02 -9.82
N ILE A 112 -10.05 -11.94 -9.81
CA ILE A 112 -9.22 -12.69 -8.87
C ILE A 112 -9.51 -12.27 -7.42
N ILE A 113 -9.58 -10.96 -7.16
CA ILE A 113 -9.84 -10.41 -5.83
C ILE A 113 -11.26 -10.75 -5.37
N GLU A 114 -12.26 -10.54 -6.22
CA GLU A 114 -13.66 -10.90 -5.93
C GLU A 114 -13.77 -12.38 -5.55
N PHE A 115 -13.14 -13.27 -6.34
CA PHE A 115 -13.10 -14.69 -6.02
C PHE A 115 -12.44 -14.97 -4.67
N ILE A 116 -11.23 -14.44 -4.42
CA ILE A 116 -10.50 -14.69 -3.17
C ILE A 116 -11.35 -14.25 -1.97
N ILE A 117 -11.95 -13.06 -2.06
CA ILE A 117 -12.75 -12.50 -0.99
C ILE A 117 -14.04 -13.32 -0.79
N ASP A 118 -14.69 -13.80 -1.85
CA ASP A 118 -15.92 -14.61 -1.76
C ASP A 118 -15.69 -16.02 -1.16
N GLU A 119 -14.48 -16.57 -1.26
CA GLU A 119 -14.11 -17.87 -0.65
C GLU A 119 -13.83 -17.79 0.87
N ARG A 120 -13.98 -16.60 1.48
CA ARG A 120 -13.78 -16.40 2.92
C ARG A 120 -14.89 -17.03 3.76
N ASP A 121 -14.54 -17.59 4.91
CA ASP A 121 -15.49 -17.96 5.97
C ASP A 121 -15.61 -16.82 7.01
N ASP A 122 -16.49 -15.87 6.72
CA ASP A 122 -16.72 -14.65 7.51
C ASP A 122 -18.19 -14.52 7.97
N PRO A 123 -18.66 -15.39 8.89
CA PRO A 123 -20.05 -15.38 9.35
C PRO A 123 -20.42 -14.11 10.12
N GLU A 124 -19.42 -13.45 10.71
CA GLU A 124 -19.60 -12.23 11.50
C GLU A 124 -19.44 -10.95 10.66
N GLY A 125 -19.20 -11.07 9.35
CA GLY A 125 -19.10 -9.96 8.41
C GLY A 125 -18.05 -8.93 8.83
N VAL A 126 -16.83 -9.38 9.11
CA VAL A 126 -15.64 -8.52 9.28
C VAL A 126 -15.41 -7.71 8.01
N ILE A 127 -15.45 -8.35 6.85
CA ILE A 127 -15.40 -7.71 5.53
C ILE A 127 -16.83 -7.64 4.96
N THR A 128 -17.32 -6.42 4.76
CA THR A 128 -18.71 -6.13 4.37
C THR A 128 -18.89 -5.89 2.88
N GLY A 129 -17.81 -5.62 2.15
CA GLY A 129 -17.82 -5.41 0.71
C GLY A 129 -16.41 -5.15 0.16
N ILE A 130 -16.32 -4.93 -1.15
CA ILE A 130 -15.08 -4.61 -1.87
C ILE A 130 -15.22 -3.22 -2.48
N VAL A 131 -14.16 -2.42 -2.44
CA VAL A 131 -14.03 -1.16 -3.17
C VAL A 131 -13.05 -1.38 -4.32
N HIS A 132 -13.54 -1.20 -5.54
CA HIS A 132 -12.73 -1.33 -6.74
C HIS A 132 -12.10 0.03 -7.08
N PRO A 133 -10.80 0.08 -7.43
CA PRO A 133 -10.10 1.34 -7.73
C PRO A 133 -10.76 2.25 -8.78
N ASP A 134 -11.58 1.68 -9.68
CA ASP A 134 -12.24 2.40 -10.77
C ASP A 134 -13.69 2.84 -10.45
N GLU A 135 -14.31 2.35 -9.37
CA GLU A 135 -15.74 2.57 -9.11
C GLU A 135 -16.06 3.77 -8.22
N GLU A 136 -15.06 4.37 -7.56
CA GLU A 136 -15.24 5.57 -6.72
C GLU A 136 -14.35 6.77 -7.11
N THR A 137 -13.40 6.63 -8.05
CA THR A 137 -12.52 7.74 -8.53
C THR A 137 -13.16 8.68 -9.57
N GLN A 138 -14.49 8.82 -9.60
CA GLN A 138 -15.14 10.04 -10.11
C GLN A 138 -15.22 11.16 -9.06
N GLY A 139 -14.59 10.94 -7.90
CA GLY A 139 -14.06 11.98 -7.05
C GLY A 139 -12.55 12.15 -7.23
N SER A 140 -12.03 12.26 -8.46
CA SER A 140 -10.86 13.11 -8.64
C SER A 140 -11.32 14.55 -8.39
N GLU A 141 -11.64 14.87 -7.13
CA GLU A 141 -11.13 16.12 -6.60
C GLU A 141 -9.63 16.02 -6.88
N THR A 142 -9.23 16.63 -7.98
CA THR A 142 -7.87 17.15 -8.14
C THR A 142 -7.50 17.59 -6.74
N LEU A 143 -6.48 16.98 -6.13
CA LEU A 143 -5.89 17.40 -4.86
C LEU A 143 -5.62 18.89 -4.98
N SER A 144 -6.65 19.69 -4.72
CA SER A 144 -6.65 21.07 -5.13
C SER A 144 -5.79 21.67 -4.06
N ALA A 145 -4.76 22.38 -4.48
CA ALA A 145 -3.85 23.00 -3.54
C ALA A 145 -4.53 24.03 -2.61
N ASP A 146 -5.82 24.32 -2.86
CA ASP A 146 -6.74 25.06 -2.00
C ASP A 146 -7.31 24.24 -0.82
N ALA A 147 -7.14 22.91 -0.79
CA ALA A 147 -7.55 22.04 0.32
C ALA A 147 -6.44 21.87 1.37
N PHE A 148 -5.17 21.94 0.96
CA PHE A 148 -4.00 21.86 1.84
C PHE A 148 -3.83 23.10 2.74
N LEU A 149 -4.45 24.20 2.33
CA LEU A 149 -4.51 25.45 3.07
C LEU A 149 -5.99 25.70 3.30
N ASP A 150 -6.49 25.49 4.51
CA ASP A 150 -7.78 26.10 4.88
C ASP A 150 -7.68 27.57 4.44
N LYS A 151 -8.59 28.02 3.58
CA LYS A 151 -8.58 29.38 3.01
C LYS A 151 -8.52 30.47 4.08
N ASN A 152 -8.76 30.11 5.35
CA ASN A 152 -8.69 30.96 6.52
C ASN A 152 -7.44 30.80 7.41
N THR A 153 -6.53 29.86 7.12
CA THR A 153 -5.24 29.78 7.81
C THR A 153 -4.24 30.66 7.06
N PRO A 154 -3.91 31.88 7.55
CA PRO A 154 -2.85 32.65 6.94
C PRO A 154 -1.57 31.83 7.01
N LEU A 155 -1.02 31.49 5.84
CA LEU A 155 0.35 31.02 5.78
C LEU A 155 1.22 32.10 6.41
N PRO A 156 2.07 31.77 7.40
CA PRO A 156 3.04 32.73 7.87
C PRO A 156 3.83 33.26 6.67
N ASP A 157 4.14 34.56 6.69
CA ASP A 157 4.80 35.35 5.63
C ASP A 157 6.26 34.91 5.37
N PHE A 158 6.50 33.60 5.30
CA PHE A 158 7.77 33.03 4.93
C PHE A 158 8.03 33.34 3.47
N LYS A 159 9.21 33.91 3.21
CA LYS A 159 9.74 34.13 1.87
C LYS A 159 10.03 32.78 1.21
N ILE A 160 8.99 32.07 0.79
CA ILE A 160 9.03 30.95 -0.16
C ILE A 160 9.31 31.57 -1.56
N LYS A 161 10.45 32.25 -1.72
CA LYS A 161 10.85 32.87 -2.99
C LYS A 161 11.83 32.01 -3.78
N GLN A 162 12.23 30.84 -3.29
CA GLN A 162 13.19 29.96 -3.98
C GLN A 162 12.86 28.48 -4.01
N ILE A 163 11.81 28.01 -3.32
CA ILE A 163 11.23 26.68 -3.58
C ILE A 163 9.99 26.89 -4.45
N ASN A 164 10.22 27.38 -5.68
CA ASN A 164 9.31 27.16 -6.81
C ASN A 164 9.46 25.71 -7.31
N PHE A 165 9.65 24.77 -6.38
CA PHE A 165 9.34 23.39 -6.68
C PHE A 165 7.83 23.39 -6.81
N ASP A 166 7.32 22.97 -7.95
CA ASP A 166 5.89 22.82 -8.17
C ASP A 166 5.43 21.65 -7.28
N TYR A 167 5.38 21.89 -5.97
CA TYR A 167 5.02 20.93 -4.94
C TYR A 167 3.62 20.37 -5.21
N ARG A 168 2.79 21.15 -5.90
CA ARG A 168 1.48 20.74 -6.41
C ARG A 168 1.61 19.73 -7.54
N GLU A 169 2.52 19.94 -8.49
CA GLU A 169 2.84 18.98 -9.55
C GLU A 169 3.58 17.75 -9.02
N PHE A 170 4.44 17.90 -8.00
CA PHE A 170 5.13 16.80 -7.34
C PHE A 170 4.19 15.93 -6.53
N LEU A 171 3.32 16.52 -5.69
CA LEU A 171 2.25 15.79 -5.01
C LEU A 171 1.29 15.17 -6.01
N ALA A 172 0.96 15.89 -7.09
CA ALA A 172 0.19 15.31 -8.17
C ALA A 172 0.95 14.16 -8.84
N LYS A 173 2.26 14.17 -9.03
CA LYS A 173 3.02 13.05 -9.63
C LYS A 173 3.36 11.92 -8.66
N ALA A 174 3.47 12.22 -7.37
CA ALA A 174 3.73 11.26 -6.29
C ALA A 174 2.43 10.55 -5.85
N ALA A 175 1.31 11.28 -5.79
CA ALA A 175 -0.02 10.74 -5.53
C ALA A 175 -0.67 10.20 -6.82
N LEU A 176 -0.53 10.88 -7.97
CA LEU A 176 -0.78 10.31 -9.30
C LEU A 176 0.52 9.67 -9.81
N GLY A 177 1.15 8.85 -8.98
CA GLY A 177 1.92 7.72 -9.47
C GLY A 177 0.98 6.80 -10.25
N LYS A 178 0.42 7.30 -11.35
CA LYS A 178 0.01 6.56 -12.54
C LYS A 178 1.27 5.95 -13.16
N VAL A 179 2.02 5.19 -12.37
CA VAL A 179 2.11 3.78 -12.71
C VAL A 179 0.64 3.35 -12.59
N GLY A 180 -0.21 3.52 -13.60
CA GLY A 180 0.07 2.92 -14.88
C GLY A 180 0.34 1.42 -14.68
N ILE A 181 -0.04 0.85 -13.52
CA ILE A 181 -0.30 -0.56 -13.37
C ILE A 181 -1.56 -0.77 -14.22
N GLN A 182 -1.38 -0.76 -15.55
CA GLN A 182 -2.17 -1.67 -16.34
C GLN A 182 -1.90 -3.02 -15.68
N LEU A 183 -2.91 -3.47 -14.93
CA LEU A 183 -2.84 -4.71 -14.19
C LEU A 183 -2.48 -5.79 -15.20
N PRO A 184 -1.29 -6.40 -15.07
CA PRO A 184 -0.88 -7.37 -16.06
C PRO A 184 -1.89 -8.50 -16.08
N SER A 185 -2.36 -8.92 -17.26
CA SER A 185 -3.14 -10.15 -17.37
C SER A 185 -2.19 -11.31 -17.08
N GLY A 186 -2.36 -11.93 -15.92
CA GLY A 186 -1.52 -13.00 -15.44
C GLY A 186 -2.37 -14.20 -15.06
N GLY A 187 -1.88 -15.40 -15.37
CA GLY A 187 -2.47 -16.60 -14.84
C GLY A 187 -2.11 -16.78 -13.36
N LEU A 188 -3.09 -17.03 -12.50
CA LEU A 188 -2.91 -17.35 -11.09
C LEU A 188 -3.54 -18.70 -10.78
N HIS A 189 -2.73 -19.64 -10.28
CA HIS A 189 -3.21 -20.93 -9.81
C HIS A 189 -3.29 -20.94 -8.28
N ILE A 190 -4.51 -21.05 -7.76
CA ILE A 190 -4.82 -21.19 -6.33
C ILE A 190 -5.16 -22.65 -6.07
N LYS A 191 -4.37 -23.29 -5.19
CA LYS A 191 -4.44 -24.74 -4.94
C LYS A 191 -4.75 -25.01 -3.48
N GLU A 192 -6.03 -25.08 -3.14
CA GLU A 192 -6.53 -25.47 -1.82
C GLU A 192 -5.79 -24.77 -0.66
N GLU A 193 -5.70 -23.45 -0.72
CA GLU A 193 -5.05 -22.64 0.31
C GLU A 193 -6.03 -21.63 0.94
N SER A 194 -5.60 -20.96 2.02
CA SER A 194 -6.43 -19.92 2.62
C SER A 194 -6.60 -18.73 1.65
N PRO A 195 -7.75 -18.04 1.67
CA PRO A 195 -7.92 -16.77 0.98
C PRO A 195 -6.81 -15.76 1.28
N LEU A 196 -6.28 -15.72 2.50
CA LEU A 196 -5.17 -14.84 2.86
C LEU A 196 -3.88 -15.20 2.11
N SER A 197 -3.53 -16.48 2.05
CA SER A 197 -2.37 -16.95 1.28
C SER A 197 -2.51 -16.58 -0.20
N ALA A 198 -3.71 -16.77 -0.77
CA ALA A 198 -3.99 -16.38 -2.14
C ALA A 198 -3.85 -14.87 -2.34
N LEU A 199 -4.39 -14.07 -1.42
CA LEU A 199 -4.28 -12.62 -1.46
C LEU A 199 -2.83 -12.15 -1.41
N LEU A 200 -2.01 -12.68 -0.49
CA LEU A 200 -0.59 -12.32 -0.37
C LEU A 200 0.18 -12.66 -1.66
N ARG A 201 -0.12 -13.78 -2.30
CA ARG A 201 0.47 -14.14 -3.61
C ARG A 201 0.02 -13.20 -4.71
N THR A 202 -1.26 -12.83 -4.73
CA THR A 202 -1.80 -11.81 -5.65
C THR A 202 -1.14 -10.45 -5.41
N GLN A 203 -0.96 -10.02 -4.16
CA GLN A 203 -0.26 -8.79 -3.83
C GLN A 203 1.19 -8.80 -4.34
N ASP A 204 1.91 -9.90 -4.16
CA ASP A 204 3.27 -10.04 -4.69
C ASP A 204 3.30 -10.07 -6.22
N LEU A 205 2.37 -10.79 -6.86
CA LEU A 205 2.33 -10.90 -8.33
C LEU A 205 1.94 -9.58 -9.00
N PHE A 206 0.90 -8.92 -8.51
CA PHE A 206 0.36 -7.69 -9.08
C PHE A 206 0.94 -6.43 -8.45
N GLN A 207 1.76 -6.57 -7.40
CA GLN A 207 2.47 -5.49 -6.72
C GLN A 207 1.51 -4.41 -6.18
N ILE A 208 0.43 -4.87 -5.56
CA ILE A 208 -0.63 -4.06 -4.94
C ILE A 208 -0.60 -4.23 -3.41
N ASP A 209 -1.13 -3.25 -2.69
CA ASP A 209 -1.44 -3.40 -1.26
C ASP A 209 -2.92 -3.76 -1.08
N SER A 210 -3.31 -4.18 0.12
CA SER A 210 -4.72 -4.35 0.49
C SER A 210 -4.94 -3.98 1.95
N TRP A 211 -6.19 -3.61 2.25
CA TRP A 211 -6.61 -3.26 3.60
C TRP A 211 -8.12 -3.33 3.74
N VAL A 212 -8.58 -3.24 4.98
CA VAL A 212 -10.01 -3.10 5.29
C VAL A 212 -10.16 -1.78 6.03
N ASP A 213 -11.09 -0.94 5.58
CA ASP A 213 -11.36 0.33 6.23
C ASP A 213 -12.23 0.18 7.49
N ALA A 214 -12.47 1.30 8.18
CA ALA A 214 -13.31 1.36 9.37
C ALA A 214 -14.75 0.86 9.14
N ASP A 215 -15.28 0.96 7.92
CA ASP A 215 -16.62 0.49 7.55
C ASP A 215 -16.64 -1.00 7.18
N GLY A 216 -15.48 -1.64 7.10
CA GLY A 216 -15.31 -3.04 6.74
C GLY A 216 -15.21 -3.28 5.24
N ARG A 217 -15.01 -2.25 4.42
CA ARG A 217 -14.85 -2.41 2.99
C ARG A 217 -13.39 -2.76 2.69
N PHE A 218 -13.20 -3.78 1.86
CA PHE A 218 -11.89 -4.25 1.44
C PHE A 218 -11.41 -3.44 0.24
N HIS A 219 -10.20 -2.90 0.34
CA HIS A 219 -9.54 -2.12 -0.70
C HIS A 219 -8.33 -2.88 -1.23
N TYR A 220 -8.02 -2.70 -2.51
CA TYR A 220 -6.85 -3.29 -3.15
C TYR A 220 -6.25 -2.36 -4.20
N GLU A 221 -5.22 -1.64 -3.81
CA GLU A 221 -4.42 -0.73 -4.66
C GLU A 221 -3.22 -0.25 -3.86
N SER A 222 -2.48 0.75 -4.35
CA SER A 222 -1.47 1.41 -3.53
C SER A 222 -2.14 2.39 -2.56
N ARG A 223 -1.98 2.18 -1.24
CA ARG A 223 -2.53 3.06 -0.18
C ARG A 223 -2.12 4.54 -0.31
N SER A 224 -1.11 4.85 -1.11
CA SER A 224 -0.69 6.22 -1.37
C SER A 224 -1.55 6.95 -2.42
N VAL A 225 -2.51 6.25 -3.05
CA VAL A 225 -3.35 6.78 -4.14
C VAL A 225 -4.75 7.15 -3.65
N VAL A 226 -5.37 6.34 -2.79
CA VAL A 226 -6.68 6.62 -2.17
C VAL A 226 -6.55 7.20 -0.75
N ASP A 227 -7.30 8.28 -0.51
CA ASP A 227 -7.56 8.89 0.81
C ASP A 227 -6.30 9.34 1.59
N THR A 228 -5.29 9.87 0.89
CA THR A 228 -4.06 10.32 1.56
C THR A 228 -4.22 11.69 2.22
N GLU A 229 -3.97 11.73 3.52
CA GLU A 229 -3.92 12.96 4.30
C GLU A 229 -2.49 13.50 4.37
N THR A 230 -2.34 14.83 4.38
CA THR A 230 -1.03 15.47 4.60
C THR A 230 -1.00 16.28 5.88
N PHE A 231 -0.16 15.86 6.81
CA PHE A 231 0.05 16.51 8.11
C PHE A 231 1.15 17.57 7.99
N LEU A 232 0.77 18.83 8.21
CA LEU A 232 1.68 19.97 8.16
C LEU A 232 2.25 20.27 9.54
N ILE A 233 3.56 20.19 9.70
CA ILE A 233 4.25 20.37 10.98
C ILE A 233 5.25 21.52 10.86
N SER A 234 4.95 22.63 11.55
CA SER A 234 5.79 23.83 11.63
C SER A 234 5.90 24.28 13.07
N ALA A 235 6.97 25.02 13.37
CA ALA A 235 7.18 25.60 14.70
C ALA A 235 6.01 26.48 15.17
N ASP A 236 5.34 27.19 14.26
CA ASP A 236 4.29 28.16 14.57
C ASP A 236 2.87 27.59 14.49
N LEU A 237 2.72 26.39 13.93
CA LEU A 237 1.44 25.69 13.87
C LEU A 237 1.23 24.88 15.14
N ARG A 238 0.28 25.29 15.99
CA ARG A 238 -0.13 24.52 17.19
C ARG A 238 -1.02 23.32 16.88
N ARG A 239 -1.32 23.07 15.60
CA ARG A 239 -2.23 22.02 15.15
C ARG A 239 -1.81 20.64 15.66
N TYR A 240 -0.50 20.35 15.58
CA TYR A 240 0.10 19.09 16.03
C TYR A 240 1.23 19.37 17.02
N ALA A 241 1.03 18.98 18.27
CA ALA A 241 1.99 19.21 19.34
C ALA A 241 3.10 18.15 19.30
N LEU A 242 4.22 18.46 18.66
CA LEU A 242 5.40 17.59 18.64
C LEU A 242 6.00 17.38 20.03
N THR A 243 6.41 16.14 20.29
CA THR A 243 7.15 15.77 21.51
C THR A 243 8.58 15.35 21.19
N GLU A 244 8.77 14.57 20.12
CA GLU A 244 10.08 14.10 19.69
C GLU A 244 10.14 14.12 18.16
N TYR A 245 11.32 14.42 17.63
CA TYR A 245 11.63 14.37 16.21
C TYR A 245 13.00 13.70 16.05
N ASN A 246 13.02 12.56 15.35
CA ASN A 246 14.23 11.77 15.16
C ASN A 246 14.24 11.18 13.76
N VAL A 247 14.50 12.02 12.76
CA VAL A 247 14.78 11.61 11.38
C VAL A 247 16.28 11.68 11.14
N ILE A 248 16.83 10.63 10.55
CA ILE A 248 18.26 10.48 10.30
C ILE A 248 18.46 10.25 8.81
N VAL A 249 19.51 10.85 8.26
CA VAL A 249 19.97 10.57 6.89
C VAL A 249 21.10 9.56 6.96
N SER A 250 20.89 8.38 6.38
CA SER A 250 21.93 7.36 6.25
C SER A 250 22.93 7.72 5.14
N SER A 251 24.09 7.08 5.18
CA SER A 251 25.14 7.26 4.17
C SER A 251 24.93 6.30 3.00
N GLY A 252 25.13 6.77 1.77
CA GLY A 252 25.09 5.92 0.57
C GLY A 252 23.77 6.05 -0.18
N LYS A 253 23.57 7.20 -0.82
CA LYS A 253 22.35 7.48 -1.59
C LYS A 253 22.34 6.62 -2.85
N VAL A 254 21.30 5.82 -3.05
CA VAL A 254 21.07 5.12 -4.32
C VAL A 254 20.40 6.10 -5.28
N SER A 255 21.02 6.38 -6.42
CA SER A 255 20.43 7.23 -7.47
C SER A 255 19.92 6.43 -8.66
N ARG A 256 20.28 5.14 -8.77
CA ARG A 256 19.85 4.31 -9.89
C ARG A 256 19.69 2.84 -9.49
N VAL A 257 18.61 2.24 -9.95
CA VAL A 257 18.38 0.79 -9.87
C VAL A 257 18.28 0.24 -11.27
N HIS A 258 18.97 -0.87 -11.54
CA HIS A 258 18.91 -1.57 -12.82
C HIS A 258 18.67 -3.06 -12.61
N TYR A 259 17.54 -3.55 -13.10
CA TYR A 259 17.24 -4.97 -13.17
C TYR A 259 17.50 -5.53 -14.56
N THR A 260 17.98 -6.78 -14.59
CA THR A 260 18.15 -7.58 -15.80
C THR A 260 17.61 -8.97 -15.55
N SER A 261 16.77 -9.49 -16.45
CA SER A 261 16.19 -10.83 -16.39
C SER A 261 16.23 -11.47 -17.77
N SER A 262 16.30 -12.80 -17.85
CA SER A 262 16.10 -13.50 -19.11
C SER A 262 14.65 -13.29 -19.58
N LEU A 263 14.47 -12.94 -20.86
CA LEU A 263 13.14 -12.71 -21.41
C LEU A 263 12.40 -14.06 -21.51
N LYS A 264 11.20 -14.12 -20.93
CA LYS A 264 10.27 -15.24 -21.05
C LYS A 264 8.91 -14.72 -21.46
N TYR A 265 8.29 -15.32 -22.47
CA TYR A 265 6.95 -14.96 -22.92
C TYR A 265 6.16 -16.20 -23.34
N LYS A 266 4.84 -16.09 -23.39
CA LYS A 266 3.98 -17.17 -23.91
C LYS A 266 3.55 -16.87 -25.34
N ILE A 267 3.63 -17.90 -26.18
CA ILE A 267 2.96 -17.92 -27.48
C ILE A 267 1.68 -18.73 -27.30
N ILE A 268 0.53 -18.15 -27.65
CA ILE A 268 -0.78 -18.81 -27.58
C ILE A 268 -1.12 -19.30 -28.97
N ASP A 269 -1.06 -20.60 -29.23
CA ASP A 269 -1.38 -21.14 -30.56
C ASP A 269 -2.88 -20.97 -30.88
N ALA A 270 -3.23 -19.94 -31.66
CA ALA A 270 -4.59 -19.68 -32.11
C ALA A 270 -4.88 -20.39 -33.44
N SER A 271 -5.64 -21.48 -33.39
CA SER A 271 -6.17 -22.12 -34.59
C SER A 271 -7.50 -21.45 -34.99
N PHE A 272 -7.61 -20.98 -36.22
CA PHE A 272 -8.86 -20.44 -36.77
C PHE A 272 -9.63 -21.55 -37.50
N GLU A 273 -10.76 -22.00 -36.96
CA GLU A 273 -11.73 -22.78 -37.72
C GLU A 273 -12.64 -21.82 -38.49
N VAL A 274 -12.56 -21.84 -39.82
CA VAL A 274 -13.53 -21.16 -40.69
C VAL A 274 -14.69 -22.13 -40.92
N ASP A 275 -15.84 -21.82 -40.33
CA ASP A 275 -17.08 -22.58 -40.60
C ASP A 275 -17.68 -22.07 -41.92
N ASP A 276 -17.54 -22.87 -42.98
CA ASP A 276 -17.80 -22.48 -44.37
C ASP A 276 -19.29 -22.32 -44.73
N LEU A 277 -20.22 -22.40 -43.75
CA LEU A 277 -21.63 -22.61 -44.05
C LEU A 277 -22.65 -21.51 -43.74
N LEU A 278 -22.35 -20.38 -43.07
CA LEU A 278 -23.26 -19.22 -43.01
C LEU A 278 -22.54 -17.95 -42.47
N PHE A 279 -22.66 -16.80 -43.15
CA PHE A 279 -22.32 -15.47 -42.58
C PHE A 279 -23.08 -15.24 -41.25
N PRO A 280 -22.56 -14.55 -40.22
CA PRO A 280 -21.30 -13.80 -40.09
C PRO A 280 -20.18 -14.64 -39.46
N ILE A 281 -18.92 -14.30 -39.77
CA ILE A 281 -17.73 -14.99 -39.24
C ILE A 281 -17.74 -14.91 -37.70
N LYS A 282 -18.18 -16.00 -37.05
CA LYS A 282 -18.05 -16.16 -35.61
C LYS A 282 -16.67 -16.77 -35.39
N TYR A 283 -15.68 -15.92 -35.13
CA TYR A 283 -14.33 -16.36 -34.79
C TYR A 283 -14.40 -17.14 -33.46
N LEU A 284 -14.50 -18.47 -33.55
CA LEU A 284 -14.36 -19.35 -32.40
C LEU A 284 -12.87 -19.49 -32.11
N TYR A 285 -12.40 -18.72 -31.13
CA TYR A 285 -11.06 -18.86 -30.59
C TYR A 285 -11.03 -20.20 -29.82
N LYS A 286 -10.25 -21.16 -30.31
CA LYS A 286 -9.83 -22.31 -29.53
C LYS A 286 -8.36 -22.12 -29.22
N GLU A 287 -8.04 -21.85 -27.95
CA GLU A 287 -6.67 -21.93 -27.47
C GLU A 287 -6.22 -23.38 -27.61
N SER A 288 -5.33 -23.63 -28.57
CA SER A 288 -4.88 -25.00 -28.90
C SER A 288 -3.59 -25.39 -28.17
N GLY A 289 -3.03 -24.47 -27.38
CA GLY A 289 -1.90 -24.69 -26.47
C GLY A 289 -1.12 -23.41 -26.27
N ALA A 290 -0.79 -23.07 -25.02
CA ALA A 290 0.17 -22.00 -24.72
C ALA A 290 1.55 -22.64 -24.51
N ARG A 291 2.59 -22.11 -25.17
CA ARG A 291 3.98 -22.51 -24.96
C ARG A 291 4.79 -21.34 -24.41
N THR A 292 5.53 -21.57 -23.33
CA THR A 292 6.51 -20.60 -22.82
C THR A 292 7.77 -20.68 -23.67
N VAL A 293 8.21 -19.54 -24.21
CA VAL A 293 9.44 -19.41 -24.99
C VAL A 293 10.42 -18.56 -24.21
N SER A 294 11.67 -19.02 -24.16
CA SER A 294 12.82 -18.29 -23.62
C SER A 294 13.86 -18.25 -24.74
N PRO A 295 13.93 -17.16 -25.53
CA PRO A 295 14.96 -17.03 -26.55
C PRO A 295 16.34 -17.05 -25.89
N ASN A 296 17.26 -17.85 -26.42
CA ASN A 296 18.62 -17.88 -25.91
C ASN A 296 19.31 -16.54 -26.21
N GLY A 297 19.97 -15.95 -25.22
CA GLY A 297 20.71 -14.70 -25.41
C GLY A 297 19.85 -13.45 -25.43
N VAL A 298 18.57 -13.52 -25.06
CA VAL A 298 17.70 -12.34 -24.99
C VAL A 298 17.35 -12.01 -23.55
N SER A 299 17.56 -10.75 -23.19
CA SER A 299 17.33 -10.24 -21.84
C SER A 299 16.38 -9.05 -21.85
N ALA A 300 15.58 -8.94 -20.80
CA ALA A 300 14.77 -7.77 -20.50
C ALA A 300 15.47 -6.94 -19.44
N HIS A 301 15.37 -5.62 -19.59
CA HIS A 301 15.94 -4.65 -18.66
C HIS A 301 14.88 -3.66 -18.20
N GLY A 302 15.00 -3.26 -16.94
CA GLY A 302 14.23 -2.15 -16.36
C GLY A 302 15.13 -1.28 -15.51
N VAL A 303 15.04 0.03 -15.69
CA VAL A 303 15.87 1.02 -15.01
C VAL A 303 14.99 2.10 -14.40
N ALA A 304 15.33 2.51 -13.19
CA ALA A 304 14.85 3.74 -12.59
C ALA A 304 16.04 4.55 -12.07
N SER A 305 16.02 5.87 -12.28
CA SER A 305 17.04 6.78 -11.78
C SER A 305 16.49 8.12 -11.32
N ILE A 306 17.23 8.77 -10.44
CA ILE A 306 16.97 10.12 -9.98
C ILE A 306 18.28 10.90 -9.91
N ASP A 307 18.25 12.17 -10.33
CA ASP A 307 19.43 13.03 -10.29
C ASP A 307 19.71 13.48 -8.85
N ILE A 308 20.66 12.81 -8.19
CA ILE A 308 21.11 13.13 -6.84
C ILE A 308 22.63 13.21 -6.82
N PRO A 309 23.20 14.30 -6.27
CA PRO A 309 24.63 14.43 -6.11
C PRO A 309 25.24 13.28 -5.31
N ASN A 310 26.29 12.66 -5.86
CA ASN A 310 27.01 11.54 -5.26
C ASN A 310 26.17 10.28 -5.02
N GLY A 311 25.06 10.11 -5.76
CA GLY A 311 24.32 8.86 -5.75
C GLY A 311 25.08 7.74 -6.48
N HIS A 312 24.83 6.50 -6.08
CA HIS A 312 25.41 5.31 -6.73
C HIS A 312 24.31 4.43 -7.35
N SER A 313 24.73 3.60 -8.31
CA SER A 313 23.85 2.62 -8.97
C SER A 313 23.93 1.27 -8.26
N ILE A 314 22.79 0.59 -8.17
CA ILE A 314 22.70 -0.80 -7.72
C ILE A 314 22.04 -1.67 -8.79
N SER A 315 22.42 -2.94 -8.83
CA SER A 315 21.83 -3.96 -9.72
C SER A 315 21.49 -5.22 -8.91
N PRO A 316 20.39 -5.21 -8.15
CA PRO A 316 19.96 -6.37 -7.37
C PRO A 316 19.41 -7.48 -8.28
N ASP A 317 19.25 -8.68 -7.73
CA ASP A 317 18.55 -9.77 -8.43
C ASP A 317 17.09 -9.36 -8.72
N PRO A 318 16.58 -9.61 -9.94
CA PRO A 318 15.21 -9.26 -10.28
C PRO A 318 14.21 -10.04 -9.40
N PRO A 319 13.03 -9.46 -9.11
CA PRO A 319 11.97 -10.19 -8.42
C PRO A 319 11.61 -11.47 -9.19
N LYS A 320 11.25 -12.51 -8.44
CA LYS A 320 10.85 -13.79 -9.05
C LYS A 320 9.65 -13.56 -9.97
N ASN A 321 9.60 -14.30 -11.07
CA ASN A 321 8.50 -14.30 -12.04
C ASN A 321 8.30 -12.97 -12.80
N ILE A 322 9.22 -12.01 -12.68
CA ILE A 322 9.24 -10.80 -13.49
C ILE A 322 10.28 -10.95 -14.61
N HIS A 323 9.78 -11.06 -15.84
CA HIS A 323 10.60 -11.32 -17.03
C HIS A 323 10.39 -10.31 -18.17
N GLY A 324 9.38 -9.44 -18.05
CA GLY A 324 9.08 -8.41 -19.05
C GLY A 324 9.75 -7.07 -18.77
N PRO A 325 10.10 -6.29 -19.80
CA PRO A 325 10.81 -5.00 -19.65
C PRO A 325 10.02 -4.00 -18.78
N GLN A 326 8.74 -3.76 -19.09
CA GLN A 326 7.88 -2.83 -18.34
C GLN A 326 7.68 -3.26 -16.88
N ALA A 327 7.53 -4.56 -16.64
CA ALA A 327 7.39 -5.09 -15.29
C ALA A 327 8.69 -4.93 -14.47
N LEU A 328 9.86 -5.08 -15.10
CA LEU A 328 11.15 -4.78 -14.49
C LEU A 328 11.35 -3.28 -14.26
N GLU A 329 10.83 -2.41 -15.13
CA GLU A 329 10.84 -0.95 -14.95
C GLU A 329 10.08 -0.54 -13.69
N ALA A 330 8.86 -1.05 -13.54
CA ALA A 330 8.03 -0.80 -12.39
C ALA A 330 8.69 -1.34 -11.10
N ALA A 331 9.31 -2.53 -11.18
CA ALA A 331 10.09 -3.08 -10.08
C ALA A 331 11.30 -2.20 -9.72
N ALA A 332 12.06 -1.72 -10.71
CA ALA A 332 13.21 -0.84 -10.50
C ALA A 332 12.79 0.47 -9.82
N THR A 333 11.66 1.04 -10.25
CA THR A 333 11.06 2.25 -9.68
C THR A 333 10.69 2.06 -8.21
N ARG A 334 9.98 0.98 -7.88
CA ARG A 334 9.63 0.64 -6.49
C ARG A 334 10.87 0.43 -5.63
N ARG A 335 11.88 -0.27 -6.15
CA ARG A 335 13.14 -0.47 -5.42
C ARG A 335 13.85 0.86 -5.17
N LEU A 336 13.94 1.75 -6.16
CA LEU A 336 14.57 3.05 -6.00
C LEU A 336 13.84 3.91 -4.95
N LEU A 337 12.51 3.85 -4.92
CA LEU A 337 11.70 4.53 -3.91
C LEU A 337 11.93 3.95 -2.52
N ALA A 338 12.01 2.62 -2.38
CA ALA A 338 12.33 1.97 -1.11
C ALA A 338 13.70 2.41 -0.57
N GLU A 339 14.73 2.42 -1.42
CA GLU A 339 16.07 2.93 -1.04
C GLU A 339 16.03 4.38 -0.57
N HIS A 340 15.15 5.21 -1.13
CA HIS A 340 14.98 6.60 -0.71
C HIS A 340 14.29 6.73 0.65
N LEU A 341 13.21 5.96 0.84
CA LEU A 341 12.49 5.92 2.12
C LEU A 341 13.46 5.51 3.23
N ASP A 342 14.29 4.50 2.99
CA ASP A 342 15.29 4.01 3.94
C ASP A 342 16.45 5.00 4.14
N ASN A 343 16.84 5.75 3.09
CA ASN A 343 17.98 6.67 3.15
C ASN A 343 17.75 7.86 4.10
N LYS A 344 16.51 8.35 4.22
CA LYS A 344 16.17 9.40 5.19
C LYS A 344 14.89 9.01 5.90
N SER A 345 15.04 8.34 7.03
CA SER A 345 13.94 7.75 7.79
C SER A 345 14.06 8.04 9.29
N GLY A 346 12.98 7.80 10.01
CA GLY A 346 12.98 7.84 11.46
C GLY A 346 11.58 8.01 12.02
N ASN A 347 11.45 8.67 13.15
CA ASN A 347 10.18 8.78 13.86
C ASN A 347 9.83 10.23 14.25
N ILE A 348 8.55 10.55 14.10
CA ILE A 348 7.92 11.79 14.53
C ILE A 348 6.90 11.44 15.61
N VAL A 349 7.06 12.04 16.80
CA VAL A 349 6.18 11.77 17.94
C VAL A 349 5.29 12.97 18.21
N ILE A 350 3.98 12.73 18.18
CA ILE A 350 2.95 13.75 18.38
C ILE A 350 2.21 13.47 19.69
N ASN A 351 2.00 14.51 20.50
CA ASN A 351 1.12 14.47 21.66
C ASN A 351 -0.32 14.74 21.21
N GLY A 352 -1.11 13.69 21.06
CA GLY A 352 -2.50 13.79 20.61
C GLY A 352 -3.41 14.51 21.60
N VAL A 353 -3.07 14.54 22.90
CA VAL A 353 -3.84 15.29 23.92
C VAL A 353 -3.68 16.79 23.72
N ALA A 354 -2.43 17.24 23.53
CA ALA A 354 -2.07 18.64 23.38
C ALA A 354 -2.35 19.19 21.98
N SER A 355 -2.56 18.32 20.99
CA SER A 355 -2.88 18.70 19.61
C SER A 355 -4.34 19.19 19.48
N GLU A 356 -4.57 20.12 18.56
CA GLU A 356 -5.88 20.72 18.30
C GLU A 356 -6.75 19.79 17.44
N ASP A 357 -6.17 19.19 16.39
CA ASP A 357 -6.89 18.39 15.39
C ASP A 357 -6.87 16.89 15.71
N LYS A 358 -7.65 16.52 16.73
CA LYS A 358 -7.71 15.14 17.23
C LYS A 358 -8.35 14.17 16.25
N ALA A 359 -9.29 14.63 15.42
CA ALA A 359 -10.00 13.77 14.47
C ALA A 359 -9.04 13.31 13.35
N ARG A 360 -8.32 14.23 12.70
CA ARG A 360 -7.30 13.84 11.70
C ARG A 360 -6.20 12.98 12.30
N LEU A 361 -5.73 13.31 13.51
CA LEU A 361 -4.74 12.48 14.19
C LEU A 361 -5.25 11.08 14.53
N THR A 362 -6.55 10.91 14.75
CA THR A 362 -7.15 9.58 14.98
C THR A 362 -7.13 8.75 13.71
N ASN A 363 -7.36 9.38 12.56
CA ASN A 363 -7.41 8.72 11.26
C ASN A 363 -6.03 8.61 10.57
N MET A 364 -4.95 9.04 11.22
CA MET A 364 -3.60 8.92 10.67
C MET A 364 -3.29 7.44 10.37
N HIS A 365 -2.92 7.14 9.14
CA HIS A 365 -2.62 5.79 8.69
C HIS A 365 -1.35 5.69 7.85
N VAL A 366 -0.90 4.46 7.62
CA VAL A 366 0.18 4.18 6.67
C VAL A 366 -0.26 4.59 5.27
N GLY A 367 0.62 5.28 4.54
CA GLY A 367 0.31 5.86 3.23
C GLY A 367 0.12 7.37 3.26
N ASP A 368 -0.22 7.94 4.43
CA ASP A 368 -0.30 9.38 4.65
C ASP A 368 1.06 10.07 4.52
N TYR A 369 1.02 11.39 4.39
CA TYR A 369 2.21 12.21 4.29
C TYR A 369 2.39 13.15 5.47
N VAL A 370 3.64 13.39 5.84
CA VAL A 370 4.02 14.44 6.78
C VAL A 370 4.94 15.41 6.07
N PHE A 371 4.57 16.69 6.08
CA PHE A 371 5.46 17.77 5.65
C PHE A 371 5.96 18.54 6.86
N VAL A 372 7.28 18.57 7.02
CA VAL A 372 7.96 19.25 8.12
C VAL A 372 8.66 20.46 7.56
N PHE A 373 8.30 21.65 8.05
CA PHE A 373 8.90 22.90 7.62
C PHE A 373 10.29 23.10 8.23
N ASP A 374 11.15 23.82 7.49
CA ASP A 374 12.52 24.14 7.90
C ASP A 374 12.59 25.17 9.05
N ASP A 375 11.45 25.62 9.58
CA ASP A 375 11.35 26.53 10.73
C ASP A 375 11.41 25.80 12.08
N LEU A 376 11.27 24.47 12.08
CA LEU A 376 11.33 23.63 13.28
C LEU A 376 12.63 23.78 14.11
N PRO A 377 13.84 23.90 13.50
CA PRO A 377 15.08 24.10 14.24
C PRO A 377 15.06 25.30 15.20
N GLU A 378 14.25 26.34 14.93
CA GLU A 378 14.15 27.51 15.82
C GLU A 378 13.61 27.15 17.22
N LYS A 379 12.89 26.05 17.34
CA LYS A 379 12.31 25.55 18.60
C LYS A 379 12.91 24.22 19.06
N CYS A 380 13.76 23.59 18.26
CA CYS A 380 14.43 22.34 18.57
C CYS A 380 15.87 22.56 19.03
N VAL A 381 16.35 21.70 19.93
CA VAL A 381 17.74 21.76 20.44
C VAL A 381 18.76 21.30 19.39
N ARG A 382 18.29 20.60 18.36
CA ARG A 382 19.10 20.04 17.27
C ARG A 382 18.59 20.56 15.94
N ASP A 383 19.48 20.58 14.96
CA ASP A 383 19.11 20.83 13.58
C ASP A 383 18.12 19.75 13.14
N VAL A 384 17.01 20.18 12.55
CA VAL A 384 15.90 19.33 12.11
C VAL A 384 15.91 19.36 10.61
N ASP A 385 16.10 18.19 10.00
CA ASP A 385 16.11 18.06 8.55
C ASP A 385 14.66 17.97 8.05
N GLY A 386 14.08 19.13 7.70
CA GLY A 386 12.73 19.25 7.15
C GLY A 386 12.52 18.47 5.85
N GLY A 387 11.30 18.50 5.34
CA GLY A 387 10.96 17.88 4.05
C GLY A 387 9.65 17.13 4.04
N PHE A 388 9.48 16.35 2.98
CA PHE A 388 8.27 15.57 2.72
C PHE A 388 8.51 14.09 2.97
N PHE A 389 7.67 13.51 3.82
CA PHE A 389 7.82 12.16 4.29
C PHE A 389 6.54 11.35 4.08
N LEU A 390 6.71 10.09 3.70
CA LEU A 390 5.66 9.07 3.71
C LEU A 390 5.62 8.42 5.09
N ILE A 391 4.43 8.25 5.65
CA ILE A 391 4.21 7.48 6.87
C ILE A 391 4.25 5.99 6.53
N THR A 392 5.24 5.28 7.08
CA THR A 392 5.45 3.84 6.89
C THR A 392 4.92 3.02 8.06
N SER A 393 4.82 3.61 9.26
CA SER A 393 4.15 3.01 10.41
C SER A 393 3.48 4.08 11.27
N VAL A 394 2.34 3.74 11.88
CA VAL A 394 1.65 4.55 12.87
C VAL A 394 1.36 3.71 14.11
N GLN A 395 1.74 4.23 15.27
CA GLN A 395 1.41 3.64 16.55
C GLN A 395 0.67 4.64 17.43
N HIS A 396 -0.55 4.31 17.87
CA HIS A 396 -1.25 5.09 18.89
C HIS A 396 -1.03 4.43 20.24
N LYS A 397 -0.45 5.15 21.19
CA LYS A 397 -0.32 4.73 22.60
C LYS A 397 -1.17 5.63 23.48
N ILE A 398 -2.07 5.01 24.20
CA ILE A 398 -2.88 5.67 25.21
C ILE A 398 -2.53 5.04 26.54
N ASN A 399 -2.05 5.87 27.45
CA ASN A 399 -1.74 5.47 28.80
C ASN A 399 -2.41 6.43 29.78
N SER A 400 -2.97 5.88 30.86
CA SER A 400 -3.56 6.68 31.94
C SER A 400 -2.63 7.73 32.55
N ARG A 401 -1.30 7.54 32.47
CA ARG A 401 -0.27 8.45 33.01
C ARG A 401 0.28 9.42 31.96
N GLU A 402 0.58 8.92 30.76
CA GLU A 402 1.26 9.70 29.70
C GLU A 402 0.28 10.39 28.75
N GLY A 403 -1.00 10.01 28.77
CA GLY A 403 -2.00 10.51 27.84
C GLY A 403 -1.97 9.74 26.51
N TRP A 404 -2.29 10.45 25.42
CA TRP A 404 -2.30 9.92 24.06
C TRP A 404 -1.07 10.42 23.29
N LYS A 405 -0.21 9.47 22.91
CA LYS A 405 0.99 9.66 22.10
C LYS A 405 0.81 8.93 20.77
N ILE A 406 1.21 9.57 19.69
CA ILE A 406 1.23 9.00 18.34
C ILE A 406 2.68 8.94 17.91
N ILE A 407 3.12 7.80 17.41
CA ILE A 407 4.47 7.59 16.89
C ILE A 407 4.28 7.26 15.42
N ALA A 408 4.65 8.21 14.56
CA ALA A 408 4.68 8.00 13.12
C ALA A 408 6.11 7.69 12.71
N GLU A 409 6.35 6.49 12.18
CA GLU A 409 7.60 6.19 11.46
C GLU A 409 7.46 6.67 10.03
N VAL A 410 8.51 7.33 9.56
CA VAL A 410 8.47 8.09 8.31
C VAL A 410 9.71 7.81 7.47
N GLY A 411 9.54 7.83 6.15
CA GLY A 411 10.62 7.76 5.15
C GLY A 411 10.51 8.92 4.17
N SER A 412 11.63 9.51 3.78
CA SER A 412 11.67 10.65 2.86
C SER A 412 11.33 10.21 1.46
N ILE A 413 10.52 11.02 0.79
CA ILE A 413 10.24 10.83 -0.64
C ILE A 413 11.23 11.68 -1.43
N PRO A 414 11.82 11.16 -2.53
CA PRO A 414 12.64 11.97 -3.40
C PRO A 414 11.84 13.15 -3.95
N LEU A 415 12.37 14.38 -3.85
CA LEU A 415 11.72 15.53 -4.49
C LEU A 415 11.94 15.53 -6.01
N GLY A 416 13.04 14.98 -6.52
CA GLY A 416 13.32 14.92 -7.95
C GLY A 416 12.41 13.95 -8.72
N ALA A 417 12.22 14.21 -10.01
CA ALA A 417 11.52 13.28 -10.89
C ALA A 417 12.30 11.95 -11.01
N ILE A 418 11.61 10.83 -10.89
CA ILE A 418 12.16 9.53 -11.22
C ILE A 418 12.07 9.35 -12.73
N GLU A 419 13.23 9.18 -13.36
CA GLU A 419 13.35 8.82 -14.77
C GLU A 419 13.36 7.30 -14.88
N THR A 420 12.58 6.75 -15.80
CA THR A 420 12.46 5.31 -16.02
C THR A 420 12.73 4.96 -17.48
N ASP A 421 13.28 3.77 -17.71
CA ASP A 421 13.52 3.22 -19.06
C ASP A 421 13.43 1.69 -18.99
N SER A 422 12.93 1.06 -20.05
CA SER A 422 12.93 -0.39 -20.18
C SER A 422 13.09 -0.83 -21.62
N TRP A 423 13.74 -1.97 -21.81
CA TRP A 423 14.05 -2.47 -23.13
C TRP A 423 14.37 -3.96 -23.13
N ILE A 424 14.39 -4.53 -24.34
CA ILE A 424 14.88 -5.87 -24.63
C ILE A 424 16.25 -5.74 -25.29
N TYR A 425 17.16 -6.63 -24.93
CA TYR A 425 18.48 -6.70 -25.50
C TYR A 425 18.74 -8.11 -26.02
N ASP A 426 19.04 -8.22 -27.31
CA ASP A 426 19.48 -9.46 -27.95
C ASP A 426 21.02 -9.47 -28.00
N GLU A 427 21.63 -10.37 -27.23
CA GLU A 427 23.09 -10.53 -27.15
C GLU A 427 23.69 -11.11 -28.44
N SER A 428 22.89 -11.84 -29.24
CA SER A 428 23.37 -12.49 -30.45
C SER A 428 23.52 -11.51 -31.61
N GLU A 429 22.56 -10.59 -31.75
CA GLU A 429 22.57 -9.52 -32.76
C GLU A 429 23.17 -8.20 -32.22
N ASN A 430 23.36 -8.09 -30.90
CA ASN A 430 23.84 -6.89 -30.22
C ASN A 430 22.91 -5.68 -30.50
N GLU A 431 21.60 -5.90 -30.43
CA GLU A 431 20.56 -4.92 -30.72
C GLU A 431 19.66 -4.65 -29.49
N LYS A 432 19.23 -3.39 -29.35
CA LYS A 432 18.28 -2.92 -28.33
C LYS A 432 16.92 -2.69 -28.99
N TYR A 433 15.87 -3.22 -28.38
CA TYR A 433 14.49 -3.04 -28.79
C TYR A 433 13.67 -2.42 -27.66
N ASP A 434 12.94 -1.34 -27.95
CA ASP A 434 12.14 -0.63 -26.94
C ASP A 434 10.86 -1.40 -26.56
N THR A 435 10.38 -2.27 -27.46
CA THR A 435 9.18 -3.09 -27.21
C THR A 435 9.38 -4.52 -27.68
N LEU A 436 8.59 -5.42 -27.10
CA LEU A 436 8.52 -6.82 -27.50
C LEU A 436 8.04 -6.96 -28.95
N GLU A 437 7.15 -6.08 -29.41
CA GLU A 437 6.68 -6.04 -30.80
C GLU A 437 7.80 -5.73 -31.79
N LEU A 438 8.66 -4.74 -31.49
CA LEU A 438 9.81 -4.40 -32.34
C LEU A 438 10.79 -5.56 -32.46
N TYR A 439 11.14 -6.18 -31.32
CA TYR A 439 12.01 -7.36 -31.30
C TYR A 439 11.49 -8.48 -32.22
N TYR A 440 10.18 -8.75 -32.24
CA TYR A 440 9.61 -9.78 -33.10
C TYR A 440 9.55 -9.42 -34.57
N ASN A 441 9.22 -8.17 -34.89
CA ASN A 441 9.14 -7.71 -36.27
C ASN A 441 10.48 -7.89 -36.98
N ASP A 442 11.59 -7.71 -36.26
CA ASP A 442 12.94 -7.86 -36.80
C ASP A 442 13.44 -9.31 -36.78
N ASN A 443 13.09 -10.11 -35.75
CA ASN A 443 13.59 -11.48 -35.59
C ASN A 443 12.65 -12.59 -36.14
N GLY A 444 11.55 -12.23 -36.78
CA GLY A 444 10.90 -13.03 -37.83
C GLY A 444 10.40 -14.42 -37.44
N SER A 445 9.28 -14.51 -36.72
CA SER A 445 8.40 -15.67 -36.86
C SER A 445 7.28 -15.34 -37.86
N GLU A 446 7.24 -16.01 -39.02
CA GLU A 446 6.14 -15.94 -40.01
C GLU A 446 4.76 -16.36 -39.45
N GLU A 447 4.65 -16.72 -38.18
CA GLU A 447 3.38 -16.96 -37.49
C GLU A 447 2.71 -15.60 -37.17
N ARG A 448 1.66 -15.28 -37.93
CA ARG A 448 0.82 -14.08 -37.70
C ARG A 448 0.15 -14.14 -36.32
N TRP A 449 0.65 -13.35 -35.38
CA TRP A 449 -0.02 -13.11 -34.11
C TRP A 449 -0.83 -11.81 -34.15
N LYS A 450 -2.06 -11.85 -33.62
CA LYS A 450 -2.71 -10.66 -33.09
C LYS A 450 -2.23 -10.51 -31.66
N LEU A 451 -1.54 -9.41 -31.37
CA LEU A 451 -1.40 -8.88 -30.02
C LEU A 451 -2.82 -8.66 -29.47
N PHE A 452 -3.28 -9.55 -28.60
CA PHE A 452 -4.15 -9.08 -27.53
C PHE A 452 -3.26 -8.24 -26.62
N GLY A 453 -3.78 -7.10 -26.21
CA GLY A 453 -3.01 -5.95 -25.74
C GLY A 453 -1.89 -6.29 -24.77
N GLU A 454 -0.84 -5.46 -24.84
CA GLU A 454 0.12 -5.19 -23.78
C GLU A 454 -0.27 -5.84 -22.44
N ASN A 455 0.57 -6.78 -21.95
CA ASN A 455 0.60 -7.32 -20.57
C ASN A 455 0.23 -8.79 -20.29
N GLN A 456 0.42 -9.75 -21.19
CA GLN A 456 0.43 -11.18 -20.80
C GLN A 456 1.84 -11.71 -20.51
N PHE A 457 2.30 -11.56 -19.26
CA PHE A 457 3.43 -12.32 -18.71
C PHE A 457 2.88 -13.26 -17.62
N ILE A 458 2.85 -14.56 -17.88
CA ILE A 458 2.42 -15.56 -16.89
C ILE A 458 3.66 -16.18 -16.25
N GLY A 459 3.80 -16.01 -14.94
CA GLY A 459 4.82 -16.70 -14.12
C GLY A 459 4.52 -18.20 -14.01
N GLU A 460 5.58 -19.02 -14.01
CA GLU A 460 5.51 -20.47 -13.74
C GLU A 460 5.51 -20.77 -12.23
#